data_AF-A0A1Q9H542-F1
#
_entry.id   AF-A0A1Q9H542-F1
#
_cell.length_a   1.000
_cell.length_b   1.000
_cell.length_c   1.000
_cell.angle_alpha   90.00
_cell.angle_beta   90.00
_cell.angle_gamma   90.00
#
_symmetry.space_group_name_H-M   'P 1'
#
loop_
_entity.id
_entity.type
_entity.pdbx_description
1 polymer ?
#
loop_
_entity_poly.entity_id
_entity_poly.type
_entity_poly.pdbx_seq_one_letter_code
_entity_poly.pdbx_strand_id
1 'polypeptide(L)'
;MNFNNYQSFSDYLDDLNKQKQNAQIQGKPQAYPQRTHVVVDPTDQSKAREALAKEQELASRKAEEETKMQHYRISGRYVLENEAVSQQKQQKPTRPADPNRIAYIQQLRKELKLVKR
;
A
#
# COMPACT_ATOMS: atom_id res chain seq x y z
N MET A 1 9.33 18.71 19.66
CA MET A 1 8.45 19.88 19.50
C MET A 1 7.87 20.20 20.87
N ASN A 2 8.07 21.42 21.38
CA ASN A 2 7.59 21.83 22.70
C ASN A 2 6.15 22.34 22.58
N PHE A 3 5.19 21.55 23.05
CA PHE A 3 3.76 21.92 23.11
C PHE A 3 3.40 22.75 24.36
N ASN A 4 4.37 23.07 25.22
CA ASN A 4 4.14 23.69 26.54
C ASN A 4 3.73 25.18 26.50
N ASN A 5 3.67 25.81 25.33
CA ASN A 5 3.32 27.23 25.19
C ASN A 5 1.88 27.46 24.71
N TYR A 6 1.10 26.41 24.46
CA TYR A 6 -0.29 26.51 24.01
C TYR A 6 -1.22 25.95 25.08
N GLN A 7 -2.24 26.74 25.47
CA GLN A 7 -3.23 26.34 26.48
C GLN A 7 -4.19 25.26 25.97
N SER A 8 -4.42 25.21 24.66
CA SER A 8 -5.20 24.16 23.99
C SER A 8 -4.63 23.80 22.62
N PHE A 9 -4.90 22.59 22.15
CA PHE A 9 -4.58 22.17 20.77
C PHE A 9 -5.27 23.05 19.73
N SER A 10 -6.45 23.59 20.06
CA SER A 10 -7.17 24.55 19.22
C SER A 10 -6.35 25.82 18.97
N ASP A 11 -5.67 26.34 19.99
CA ASP A 11 -4.86 27.56 19.88
C ASP A 11 -3.67 27.36 18.93
N TYR A 12 -3.06 26.16 18.98
CA TYR A 12 -1.99 25.77 18.05
C TYR A 12 -2.48 25.72 16.60
N LEU A 13 -3.68 25.18 16.37
CA LEU A 13 -4.27 25.13 15.03
C LEU A 13 -4.59 26.54 14.50
N ASP A 14 -5.07 27.43 15.36
CA ASP A 14 -5.37 28.81 14.99
C ASP A 14 -4.11 29.59 14.63
N ASP A 15 -3.03 29.47 15.41
CA ASP A 15 -1.74 30.07 15.09
C ASP A 15 -1.14 29.52 13.79
N LEU A 16 -1.24 28.20 13.58
CA LEU A 16 -0.77 27.55 12.35
C LEU A 16 -1.57 28.02 11.12
N ASN A 17 -2.88 28.21 11.25
CA ASN A 17 -3.73 28.75 10.20
C ASN A 17 -3.41 30.23 9.91
N LYS A 18 -3.15 31.04 10.94
CA LYS A 18 -2.70 32.44 10.80
C LYS A 18 -1.36 32.55 10.08
N GLN A 19 -0.39 31.69 10.41
CA GLN A 19 0.89 31.64 9.69
C GLN A 19 0.71 31.30 8.20
N LYS A 20 -0.14 30.32 7.88
CA LYS A 20 -0.45 29.95 6.49
C LYS A 20 -1.09 31.09 5.71
N GLN A 21 -2.02 31.83 6.33
CA GLN A 21 -2.64 32.98 5.68
C GLN A 21 -1.66 34.15 5.48
N ASN A 22 -0.84 34.46 6.49
CA ASN A 22 0.15 35.53 6.38
C ASN A 22 1.27 35.22 5.36
N ALA A 23 1.63 33.95 5.18
CA ALA A 23 2.56 33.52 4.14
C ALA A 23 2.03 33.76 2.73
N GLN A 24 0.71 33.76 2.52
CA GLN A 24 0.10 34.09 1.23
C GLN A 24 -0.02 35.60 0.98
N ILE A 25 -0.21 36.41 2.03
CA ILE A 25 -0.47 37.86 1.89
C ILE A 25 0.83 38.67 1.73
N GLN A 26 1.99 38.18 2.21
CA GLN A 26 3.28 38.87 2.08
C GLN A 26 4.07 38.56 0.78
N GLY A 27 3.42 38.02 -0.24
CA GLY A 27 4.01 37.87 -1.58
C GLY A 27 4.01 39.19 -2.36
N LYS A 28 4.91 40.12 -2.01
CA LYS A 28 5.25 41.23 -2.93
C LYS A 28 5.72 40.61 -4.27
N PRO A 29 5.26 41.08 -5.44
CA PRO A 29 5.78 40.61 -6.71
C PRO A 29 7.20 41.18 -6.86
N GLN A 30 8.21 40.43 -6.43
CA GLN A 30 9.56 40.67 -6.91
C GLN A 30 9.53 40.41 -8.41
N ALA A 31 9.94 41.42 -9.20
CA ALA A 31 10.23 41.24 -10.61
C ALA A 31 11.30 40.15 -10.73
N TYR A 32 10.88 38.97 -11.19
CA TYR A 32 11.79 37.87 -11.42
C TYR A 32 12.76 38.29 -12.55
N PRO A 33 14.08 38.19 -12.36
CA PRO A 33 15.00 38.35 -13.48
C PRO A 33 14.63 37.32 -14.55
N GLN A 34 14.58 37.76 -15.81
CA GLN A 34 14.37 36.89 -16.97
C GLN A 34 15.33 35.70 -16.85
N ARG A 35 14.79 34.53 -16.50
CA ARG A 35 15.57 33.32 -16.34
C ARG A 35 16.05 32.93 -17.72
N THR A 36 17.33 33.13 -17.98
CA THR A 36 18.03 32.41 -19.05
C THR A 36 17.82 30.92 -18.78
N HIS A 37 17.20 30.24 -19.73
CA HIS A 37 16.91 28.81 -19.62
C HIS A 37 18.22 28.03 -19.71
N VAL A 38 18.87 27.83 -18.57
CA VAL A 38 20.01 26.91 -18.45
C VAL A 38 19.41 25.52 -18.21
N VAL A 39 19.64 24.61 -19.16
CA VAL A 39 19.30 23.20 -18.99
C VAL A 39 20.23 22.66 -17.90
N VAL A 40 19.70 22.50 -16.69
CA VAL A 40 20.41 21.89 -15.56
C VAL A 40 20.01 20.42 -15.50
N ASP A 41 21.01 19.53 -15.47
CA ASP A 41 20.76 18.10 -15.34
C ASP A 41 19.97 17.81 -14.05
N PRO A 42 18.95 16.92 -14.11
CA PRO A 42 18.12 16.65 -12.95
C PRO A 42 18.94 16.00 -11.83
N THR A 43 18.83 16.57 -10.63
CA THR A 43 19.45 16.03 -9.41
C THR A 43 18.91 14.62 -9.11
N ASP A 44 19.64 13.83 -8.33
CA ASP A 44 19.19 12.48 -7.93
C ASP A 44 17.84 12.51 -7.21
N GLN A 45 17.56 13.57 -6.44
CA GLN A 45 16.25 13.77 -5.80
C GLN A 45 15.15 14.06 -6.83
N SER A 46 15.46 14.86 -7.86
CA SER A 46 14.52 15.14 -8.95
C SER A 46 14.20 13.86 -9.73
N LYS A 47 15.21 13.06 -10.06
CA LYS A 47 15.05 11.76 -10.74
C LYS A 47 14.21 10.78 -9.92
N ALA A 48 14.45 10.70 -8.61
CA ALA A 48 13.68 9.84 -7.72
C ALA A 48 12.20 10.24 -7.66
N ARG A 49 11.91 11.55 -7.62
CA ARG A 49 10.52 12.06 -7.66
C ARG A 49 9.85 11.76 -8.99
N GLU A 50 10.57 11.95 -10.10
CA GLU A 50 10.05 11.64 -11.44
C GLU A 50 9.79 10.14 -11.62
N ALA A 51 10.69 9.29 -11.14
CA ALA A 51 10.52 7.84 -11.18
C ALA A 51 9.29 7.39 -10.40
N LEU A 52 9.08 7.93 -9.19
CA LEU A 52 7.91 7.63 -8.37
C LEU A 52 6.62 8.11 -9.04
N ALA A 53 6.60 9.32 -9.60
CA ALA A 53 5.44 9.85 -10.31
C ALA A 53 5.10 8.98 -11.53
N LYS A 54 6.11 8.55 -12.27
CA LYS A 54 5.95 7.65 -13.42
C LYS A 54 5.43 6.27 -13.01
N GLU A 55 5.92 5.72 -11.91
CA GLU A 55 5.45 4.44 -11.39
C GLU A 55 3.98 4.53 -10.94
N GLN A 56 3.59 5.63 -10.30
CA GLN A 56 2.19 5.88 -9.93
C GLN A 56 1.27 5.99 -11.16
N GLU A 57 1.72 6.69 -12.21
CA GLU A 57 0.96 6.79 -13.45
C GLU A 57 0.78 5.41 -14.10
N LEU A 58 1.84 4.62 -14.18
CA LEU A 58 1.78 3.26 -14.71
C LEU A 58 0.88 2.35 -13.87
N ALA A 59 0.96 2.45 -12.54
CA ALA A 59 0.10 1.71 -11.63
C ALA A 59 -1.38 2.09 -11.81
N SER A 60 -1.67 3.38 -12.01
CA SER A 60 -3.04 3.86 -12.27
C SER A 60 -3.59 3.28 -13.57
N ARG A 61 -2.83 3.37 -14.67
CA ARG A 61 -3.24 2.81 -15.96
C ARG A 61 -3.48 1.30 -15.86
N LYS A 62 -2.56 0.59 -15.20
CA LYS A 62 -2.69 -0.85 -14.99
C LYS A 62 -3.94 -1.19 -14.16
N ALA A 63 -4.23 -0.45 -13.09
CA ALA A 63 -5.43 -0.68 -12.29
C ALA A 63 -6.72 -0.44 -13.09
N GLU A 64 -6.76 0.58 -13.94
CA GLU A 64 -7.90 0.83 -14.83
C GLU A 64 -8.12 -0.29 -15.85
N GLU A 65 -7.04 -0.90 -16.35
CA GLU A 65 -7.11 -2.05 -17.22
C GLU A 65 -7.58 -3.30 -16.46
N GLU A 66 -6.96 -3.59 -15.32
CA GLU A 66 -7.25 -4.77 -14.50
C GLU A 66 -8.69 -4.78 -14.01
N THR A 67 -9.21 -3.65 -13.53
CA THR A 67 -10.61 -3.54 -13.05
C THR A 67 -11.65 -3.87 -14.12
N LYS A 68 -11.33 -3.70 -15.40
CA LYS A 68 -12.22 -4.03 -16.52
C LYS A 68 -12.13 -5.50 -16.94
N MET A 69 -11.10 -6.22 -16.49
CA MET A 69 -10.91 -7.63 -16.83
C MET A 69 -11.81 -8.53 -15.99
N GLN A 70 -11.99 -9.77 -16.45
CA GLN A 70 -12.72 -10.78 -15.70
C GLN A 70 -11.90 -11.23 -14.49
N HIS A 71 -12.54 -11.25 -13.32
CA HIS A 71 -11.93 -11.70 -12.08
C HIS A 71 -12.53 -13.03 -11.61
N TYR A 72 -11.71 -13.84 -10.96
CA TYR A 72 -12.08 -15.13 -10.39
C TYR A 72 -11.96 -15.09 -8.87
N ARG A 73 -12.93 -15.67 -8.17
CA ARG A 73 -12.91 -15.73 -6.71
C ARG A 73 -12.18 -16.99 -6.24
N ILE A 74 -11.03 -16.82 -5.61
CA ILE A 74 -10.21 -17.91 -5.05
C ILE A 74 -9.95 -17.61 -3.57
N SER A 75 -10.30 -18.55 -2.68
CA SER A 75 -10.09 -18.42 -1.23
C SER A 75 -10.60 -17.10 -0.64
N GLY A 76 -11.71 -16.59 -1.18
CA GLY A 76 -12.33 -15.34 -0.73
C GLY A 76 -11.76 -14.05 -1.33
N ARG A 77 -10.74 -14.11 -2.19
CA ARG A 77 -10.17 -12.94 -2.90
C ARG A 77 -10.49 -13.01 -4.39
N TYR A 78 -10.67 -11.84 -5.02
CA TYR A 78 -10.78 -11.73 -6.47
C TYR A 78 -9.39 -11.56 -7.07
N VAL A 79 -9.07 -12.40 -8.05
CA VAL A 79 -7.77 -12.44 -8.72
C VAL A 79 -7.96 -12.49 -10.23
N LEU A 80 -6.95 -12.06 -10.97
CA LEU A 80 -6.97 -12.14 -12.43
C LEU A 80 -6.73 -13.58 -12.89
N GLU A 81 -7.09 -13.89 -14.14
CA GLU A 81 -6.92 -15.22 -14.71
C GLU A 81 -5.47 -15.73 -14.61
N ASN A 82 -4.51 -14.88 -14.95
CA ASN A 82 -3.09 -15.21 -14.90
C ASN A 82 -2.63 -15.57 -13.48
N GLU A 83 -3.15 -14.86 -12.48
CA GLU A 83 -2.87 -15.10 -11.07
C GLU A 83 -3.53 -16.39 -10.59
N ALA A 84 -4.77 -16.66 -11.03
CA ALA A 84 -5.49 -17.90 -10.74
C ALA A 84 -4.71 -19.13 -11.24
N VAL A 85 -4.24 -19.08 -12.49
CA VAL A 85 -3.45 -20.15 -13.10
C VAL A 85 -2.12 -20.34 -12.37
N SER A 86 -1.48 -19.23 -11.98
CA SER A 86 -0.22 -19.26 -11.22
C SER A 86 -0.40 -19.87 -9.84
N GLN A 87 -1.49 -19.53 -9.14
CA GLN A 87 -1.83 -20.11 -7.85
C GLN A 87 -2.10 -21.62 -7.96
N GLN A 88 -2.81 -22.07 -9.00
CA GLN A 88 -3.03 -23.49 -9.24
C GLN A 88 -1.73 -24.24 -9.48
N LYS A 89 -0.82 -23.70 -10.28
CA LYS A 89 0.52 -24.29 -10.52
C LYS A 89 1.37 -24.37 -9.25
N GLN A 90 1.20 -23.43 -8.32
CA GLN A 90 1.91 -23.39 -7.05
C GLN A 90 1.32 -24.33 -5.97
N GLN A 91 0.12 -24.89 -6.19
CA GLN A 91 -0.42 -25.89 -5.27
C GLN A 91 0.44 -27.15 -5.33
N LYS A 92 1.36 -27.25 -4.37
CA LYS A 92 2.13 -28.47 -4.16
C LYS A 92 1.15 -29.57 -3.73
N PRO A 93 1.32 -30.81 -4.22
CA PRO A 93 0.51 -31.92 -3.74
C PRO A 93 0.68 -32.03 -2.24
N THR A 94 -0.43 -31.95 -1.51
CA THR A 94 -0.45 -32.15 -0.06
C THR A 94 0.18 -33.51 0.22
N ARG A 95 1.30 -33.54 0.94
CA ARG A 95 1.95 -34.79 1.34
C ARG A 95 0.89 -35.65 2.04
N PRO A 96 0.72 -36.93 1.65
CA PRO A 96 -0.22 -37.81 2.34
C PRO A 96 0.13 -37.84 3.83
N ALA A 97 -0.89 -37.75 4.69
CA ALA A 97 -0.69 -37.75 6.12
C ALA A 97 -0.02 -39.06 6.56
N ASP A 98 0.94 -38.95 7.48
CA ASP A 98 1.69 -40.10 8.00
C ASP A 98 0.71 -41.15 8.60
N PRO A 99 0.73 -42.40 8.13
CA PRO A 99 -0.17 -43.45 8.60
C PRO A 99 -0.04 -43.71 10.11
N ASN A 100 1.16 -43.59 10.69
CA ASN A 100 1.38 -43.77 12.13
C ASN A 100 0.69 -42.67 12.92
N ARG A 101 0.78 -41.42 12.42
CA ARG A 101 0.10 -40.27 13.03
C ARG A 101 -1.41 -40.42 12.95
N ILE A 102 -1.95 -40.94 11.86
CA ILE A 102 -3.40 -41.21 11.72
C ILE A 102 -3.84 -42.27 12.74
N ALA A 103 -3.11 -43.38 12.87
CA ALA A 103 -3.43 -44.45 13.81
C ALA A 103 -3.45 -43.94 15.26
N TYR A 104 -2.45 -43.14 15.63
CA TYR A 104 -2.38 -42.52 16.95
C TYR A 104 -3.56 -41.57 17.22
N ILE A 105 -3.94 -40.73 16.24
CA ILE A 105 -5.11 -39.84 16.36
C ILE A 105 -6.40 -40.66 16.53
N GLN A 106 -6.54 -41.80 15.84
CA GLN A 106 -7.69 -42.67 15.99
C GLN A 106 -7.76 -43.33 17.37
N GLN A 107 -6.61 -43.75 17.92
CA GLN A 107 -6.52 -44.27 19.29
C GLN A 107 -6.94 -43.20 20.31
N LEU A 108 -6.37 -41.99 20.22
CA LEU A 108 -6.73 -40.88 21.10
C LEU A 108 -8.23 -40.52 21.03
N ARG A 109 -8.83 -40.55 19.84
CA ARG A 109 -10.27 -40.33 19.69
C ARG A 109 -11.12 -41.36 20.44
N LYS A 110 -10.68 -42.64 20.44
CA LYS A 110 -11.34 -43.71 21.19
C LYS A 110 -11.19 -43.50 22.69
N GLU A 111 -9.98 -43.22 23.17
CA GLU A 111 -9.68 -43.00 24.59
C GLU A 111 -10.45 -41.79 25.16
N LEU A 112 -10.50 -40.69 24.40
CA LEU A 112 -11.19 -39.47 24.78
C LEU A 112 -12.70 -39.50 24.51
N LYS A 113 -13.25 -40.61 24.02
CA LYS A 113 -14.67 -40.79 23.65
C LYS A 113 -15.20 -39.66 22.76
N LEU A 114 -14.36 -39.15 21.86
CA LEU A 114 -14.74 -38.08 20.95
C LEU A 114 -15.66 -38.64 19.86
N VAL A 115 -16.94 -38.23 19.89
CA VAL A 115 -17.89 -38.56 18.84
C VAL A 115 -17.58 -37.71 17.60
N LYS A 116 -17.53 -38.34 16.42
CA LYS A 116 -17.43 -37.60 15.14
C LYS A 116 -18.65 -36.68 15.02
N ARG A 117 -18.43 -35.37 14.91
CA ARG A 117 -19.43 -34.42 14.41
C ARG A 117 -19.65 -34.63 12.91
#